data_AF-A0A0F4GE61-F1
#
_entry.id   AF-A0A0F4GE61-F1
#
_cell.length_a   1.000
_cell.length_b   1.000
_cell.length_c   1.000
_cell.angle_alpha   90.00
_cell.angle_beta   90.00
_cell.angle_gamma   90.00
#
_symmetry.space_group_name_H-M   'P 1'
#
loop_
_entity.id
_entity.type
_entity.pdbx_description
1 polymer ?
#
loop_
_entity_poly.entity_id
_entity_poly.type
_entity_poly.pdbx_seq_one_letter_code
_entity_poly.pdbx_strand_id
1 'polypeptide(L)'
;MAPSHRPRKKRAANLINSSNGTVVIDAASTREKPAFPLVAFFWPAKGTQTLWVTMPCILMVVGLFRWCTAMWPYSGFQSPPMHGDFEAQRHWMELTTNLPMTHWYFHHLQWWGLDYPPLTAYHSWILGRVGSYINTSWFALYLSHGLDDPDLKVFMRASVYVSEHLIYVPALIVCVRHLSKLHHMNPWEAAIALTAILMQPATILIDHGHFQYNTVMLGFFVAAISSMLAGRALWSCVFFVAALGFKQMALFWAPAVAAYLAGSCLFPSIKVGRLFGIALVTLASFALLVLPLALGTYYDAARDVVLPSDITLPPGLSVLPFELSEKAWYYPYIVQLAQLVHRVFPFARGLFEDKVANIWCAVHASGLHKLHQYDQSLLSRAALGLTLASIIPPCLIIFLRPKKELIPWAFAATSWGFFLCSYQVHEKNVLLPLLPMTLLLATEGGMKPSIRAWVGYANLIANWTLFPLLSRDQLRIPYLVLTSLWAYLLGLPPFSISAYTQPANEGGVNILTKLSHLGTYAAALAWHGAELFVPLPENKPDLWVVANVCIGAGAFGFCYLWCLWNLAVDSGLLSFVGVQKQRILASEKKTQ
;
A
#
# COMPACT_ATOMS: atom_id res chain seq x y z
N MET A 1 -47.73 -38.94 11.87
CA MET A 1 -46.47 -38.17 11.79
C MET A 1 -46.63 -37.10 10.72
N ALA A 2 -46.80 -35.84 11.13
CA ALA A 2 -46.91 -34.72 10.18
C ALA A 2 -45.51 -34.25 9.77
N PRO A 3 -45.21 -34.05 8.48
CA PRO A 3 -43.90 -33.59 8.05
C PRO A 3 -43.73 -32.11 8.42
N SER A 4 -42.75 -31.81 9.28
CA SER A 4 -42.39 -30.45 9.66
C SER A 4 -41.63 -29.75 8.54
N HIS A 5 -42.32 -29.36 7.48
CA HIS A 5 -41.72 -28.53 6.44
C HIS A 5 -41.66 -27.08 6.94
N ARG A 6 -40.58 -26.70 7.64
CA ARG A 6 -40.28 -25.28 7.91
C ARG A 6 -40.18 -24.56 6.56
N PRO A 7 -41.02 -23.57 6.26
CA PRO A 7 -40.87 -22.81 5.02
C PRO A 7 -39.53 -22.08 5.07
N ARG A 8 -38.66 -22.38 4.09
CA ARG A 8 -37.44 -21.61 3.84
C ARG A 8 -37.88 -20.15 3.66
N LYS A 9 -37.59 -19.29 4.65
CA LYS A 9 -37.83 -17.83 4.56
C LYS A 9 -37.29 -17.37 3.21
N LYS A 10 -38.19 -17.08 2.26
CA LYS A 10 -37.85 -16.32 1.05
C LYS A 10 -37.30 -15.01 1.56
N ARG A 11 -35.98 -14.81 1.41
CA ARG A 11 -35.33 -13.54 1.71
C ARG A 11 -35.90 -12.54 0.71
N ALA A 12 -36.89 -11.76 1.16
CA ALA A 12 -37.64 -10.86 0.31
C ALA A 12 -36.72 -9.80 -0.32
N ALA A 13 -36.70 -9.79 -1.66
CA ALA A 13 -36.70 -8.67 -2.61
C ALA A 13 -36.03 -7.30 -2.30
N ASN A 14 -35.16 -7.14 -1.30
CA ASN A 14 -34.40 -5.90 -1.09
C ASN A 14 -33.02 -5.89 -1.79
N LEU A 15 -32.78 -6.83 -2.72
CA LEU A 15 -31.51 -6.95 -3.47
C LEU A 15 -31.39 -5.97 -4.65
N ILE A 16 -32.43 -5.17 -4.94
CA ILE A 16 -32.56 -4.45 -6.22
C ILE A 16 -32.30 -2.94 -6.09
N ASN A 17 -32.56 -2.32 -4.94
CA ASN A 17 -32.27 -0.89 -4.75
C ASN A 17 -30.79 -0.66 -4.43
N SER A 18 -30.04 -0.08 -5.38
CA SER A 18 -28.66 0.36 -5.16
C SER A 18 -28.64 1.61 -4.29
N SER A 19 -28.14 1.49 -3.05
CA SER A 19 -27.90 2.63 -2.15
C SER A 19 -26.46 3.16 -2.22
N ASN A 20 -25.55 2.41 -2.86
CA ASN A 20 -24.11 2.70 -2.84
C ASN A 20 -23.60 3.53 -4.03
N GLY A 21 -24.49 4.04 -4.89
CA GLY A 21 -24.12 4.92 -6.00
C GLY A 21 -23.74 4.19 -7.30
N THR A 22 -24.20 2.96 -7.48
CA THR A 22 -23.99 2.19 -8.72
C THR A 22 -25.09 2.41 -9.76
N VAL A 23 -26.32 2.68 -9.32
CA VAL A 23 -27.47 2.90 -10.20
C VAL A 23 -27.94 4.35 -10.10
N VAL A 24 -28.24 4.95 -11.25
CA VAL A 24 -28.94 6.24 -11.36
C VAL A 24 -30.34 5.95 -11.91
N ILE A 25 -31.37 6.59 -11.35
CA ILE A 25 -32.72 6.53 -11.89
C ILE A 25 -32.90 7.70 -12.85
N ASP A 26 -33.28 7.41 -14.08
CA ASP A 26 -33.59 8.43 -15.07
C ASP A 26 -34.91 9.14 -14.71
N ALA A 27 -34.86 10.47 -14.56
CA ALA A 27 -36.02 11.27 -14.16
C ALA A 27 -37.15 11.26 -15.20
N ALA A 28 -36.81 11.09 -16.49
CA ALA A 28 -37.79 11.08 -17.57
C ALA A 28 -38.43 9.71 -17.80
N SER A 29 -37.64 8.64 -17.79
CA SER A 29 -38.13 7.28 -18.11
C SER A 29 -38.39 6.40 -16.89
N THR A 30 -38.01 6.82 -15.68
CA THR A 30 -37.97 6.02 -14.43
C THR A 30 -37.14 4.74 -14.52
N ARG A 31 -36.35 4.57 -15.59
CA ARG A 31 -35.51 3.39 -15.80
C ARG A 31 -34.19 3.53 -15.05
N GLU A 32 -33.70 2.41 -14.55
CA GLU A 32 -32.38 2.30 -13.96
C GLU A 32 -31.30 2.31 -15.05
N LYS A 33 -30.26 3.12 -14.85
CA LYS A 33 -29.06 3.14 -15.69
C LYS A 33 -27.78 3.01 -14.85
N PRO A 34 -26.71 2.43 -15.40
CA PRO A 34 -25.43 2.39 -14.72
C PRO A 34 -24.89 3.79 -14.45
N ALA A 35 -24.36 4.03 -13.25
CA ALA A 35 -23.85 5.33 -12.84
C ALA A 35 -22.52 5.72 -13.49
N PHE A 36 -21.71 4.74 -13.90
CA PHE A 36 -20.39 4.94 -14.52
C PHE A 36 -19.92 3.68 -15.28
N PRO A 37 -18.89 3.78 -16.15
CA PRO A 37 -18.54 2.70 -17.09
C PRO A 37 -18.26 1.35 -16.45
N LEU A 38 -17.54 1.29 -15.32
CA LEU A 38 -17.31 0.02 -14.62
C LEU A 38 -18.63 -0.65 -14.19
N VAL A 39 -19.63 0.12 -13.75
CA VAL A 39 -20.96 -0.46 -13.44
C VAL A 39 -21.63 -0.98 -14.71
N ALA A 40 -21.46 -0.29 -15.84
CA ALA A 40 -21.99 -0.72 -17.12
C ALA A 40 -21.40 -2.08 -17.56
N PHE A 41 -20.11 -2.31 -17.37
CA PHE A 41 -19.47 -3.61 -17.62
C PHE A 41 -20.05 -4.73 -16.76
N PHE A 42 -20.41 -4.41 -15.52
CA PHE A 42 -21.02 -5.36 -14.59
C PHE A 42 -22.54 -5.45 -14.73
N TRP A 43 -23.18 -4.62 -15.56
CA TRP A 43 -24.62 -4.57 -15.71
C TRP A 43 -25.24 -5.92 -16.13
N PRO A 44 -24.67 -6.66 -17.10
CA PRO A 44 -25.18 -7.99 -17.46
C PRO A 44 -25.08 -9.00 -16.32
N ALA A 45 -24.18 -8.79 -15.35
CA ALA A 45 -23.99 -9.64 -14.19
C ALA A 45 -24.87 -9.25 -12.98
N LYS A 46 -25.76 -8.25 -13.12
CA LYS A 46 -26.69 -7.80 -12.07
C LYS A 46 -27.77 -8.86 -11.81
N GLY A 47 -27.47 -9.86 -10.98
CA GLY A 47 -28.35 -10.98 -10.62
C GLY A 47 -27.70 -11.99 -9.64
N THR A 48 -28.48 -12.92 -9.09
CA THR A 48 -28.02 -13.89 -8.06
C THR A 48 -27.29 -15.13 -8.62
N GLN A 49 -27.51 -15.48 -9.89
CA GLN A 49 -26.98 -16.69 -10.52
C GLN A 49 -25.55 -16.51 -11.07
N THR A 50 -25.07 -15.27 -11.23
CA THR A 50 -23.85 -14.92 -11.97
C THR A 50 -22.58 -14.86 -11.12
N LEU A 51 -22.68 -14.87 -9.79
CA LEU A 51 -21.54 -14.58 -8.89
C LEU A 51 -20.39 -15.60 -9.01
N TRP A 52 -20.71 -16.87 -9.29
CA TRP A 52 -19.70 -17.94 -9.46
C TRP A 52 -18.89 -17.77 -10.74
N VAL A 53 -19.45 -17.12 -11.77
CA VAL A 53 -18.76 -16.83 -13.03
C VAL A 53 -18.05 -15.47 -12.95
N THR A 54 -18.63 -14.51 -12.22
CA THR A 54 -18.07 -13.15 -12.10
C THR A 54 -16.65 -13.16 -11.52
N MET A 55 -16.39 -13.94 -10.47
CA MET A 55 -15.06 -13.93 -9.82
C MET A 55 -13.94 -14.47 -10.74
N PRO A 56 -14.06 -15.65 -11.37
CA PRO A 56 -13.09 -16.10 -12.37
C PRO A 56 -12.87 -15.09 -13.50
N CYS A 57 -13.94 -14.48 -14.03
CA CYS A 57 -13.81 -13.46 -15.08
C CYS A 57 -13.04 -12.22 -14.60
N ILE A 58 -13.30 -11.74 -13.38
CA ILE A 58 -12.52 -10.64 -12.79
C ILE A 58 -11.05 -11.04 -12.74
N LEU A 59 -10.72 -12.20 -12.16
CA LEU A 59 -9.33 -12.63 -11.99
C LEU A 59 -8.61 -12.82 -13.33
N MET A 60 -9.30 -13.33 -14.35
CA MET A 60 -8.74 -13.48 -15.69
C MET A 60 -8.41 -12.11 -16.33
N VAL A 61 -9.34 -11.15 -16.28
CA VAL A 61 -9.13 -9.80 -16.85
C VAL A 61 -8.04 -9.05 -16.08
N VAL A 62 -8.12 -9.06 -14.74
CA VAL A 62 -7.14 -8.46 -13.84
C VAL A 62 -5.75 -9.06 -14.04
N GLY A 63 -5.68 -10.38 -14.24
CA GLY A 63 -4.45 -11.12 -14.53
C GLY A 63 -3.87 -10.77 -15.90
N LEU A 64 -4.73 -10.61 -16.92
CA LEU A 64 -4.30 -10.20 -18.27
C LEU A 64 -3.60 -8.84 -18.23
N PHE A 65 -4.17 -7.85 -17.54
CA PHE A 65 -3.53 -6.53 -17.44
C PHE A 65 -2.16 -6.58 -16.75
N ARG A 66 -2.01 -7.39 -15.69
CA ARG A 66 -0.71 -7.62 -15.03
C ARG A 66 0.32 -8.22 -15.98
N TRP A 67 -0.07 -9.27 -16.69
CA TRP A 67 0.82 -9.96 -17.63
C TRP A 67 1.19 -9.08 -18.83
N CYS A 68 0.24 -8.30 -19.37
CA CYS A 68 0.52 -7.33 -20.43
C CYS A 68 1.51 -6.25 -19.98
N THR A 69 1.43 -5.78 -18.73
CA THR A 69 2.42 -4.84 -18.17
C THR A 69 3.79 -5.50 -18.00
N ALA A 70 3.84 -6.76 -17.58
CA ALA A 70 5.08 -7.52 -17.39
C ALA A 70 5.94 -7.69 -18.65
N MET A 71 5.34 -7.57 -19.85
CA MET A 71 6.05 -7.63 -21.12
C MET A 71 7.01 -6.44 -21.33
N TRP A 72 6.75 -5.29 -20.69
CA TRP A 72 7.55 -4.08 -20.84
C TRP A 72 8.91 -4.18 -20.11
N PRO A 73 9.86 -3.27 -20.38
CA PRO A 73 11.11 -3.18 -19.62
C PRO A 73 10.87 -3.04 -18.11
N TYR A 74 11.89 -3.36 -17.31
CA TYR A 74 11.87 -3.25 -15.85
C TYR A 74 12.88 -2.21 -15.37
N SER A 75 12.86 -1.93 -14.07
CA SER A 75 13.81 -1.01 -13.46
C SER A 75 15.26 -1.43 -13.69
N GLY A 76 16.00 -0.58 -14.40
CA GLY A 76 17.42 -0.78 -14.72
C GLY A 76 17.71 -1.81 -15.81
N PHE A 77 16.75 -2.12 -16.68
CA PHE A 77 16.98 -2.94 -17.87
C PHE A 77 18.13 -2.37 -18.71
N GLN A 78 19.16 -3.18 -18.98
CA GLN A 78 20.35 -2.78 -19.76
C GLN A 78 20.98 -1.45 -19.32
N SER A 79 21.02 -1.20 -18.01
CA SER A 79 21.46 0.06 -17.42
C SER A 79 22.67 -0.13 -16.47
N PRO A 80 23.87 -0.46 -17.00
CA PRO A 80 25.08 -0.53 -16.18
C PRO A 80 25.45 0.86 -15.58
N PRO A 81 26.25 0.91 -14.49
CA PRO A 81 26.94 -0.22 -13.88
C PRO A 81 26.06 -1.01 -12.90
N MET A 82 25.09 -0.41 -12.20
CA MET A 82 24.38 -1.06 -11.08
C MET A 82 23.02 -1.65 -11.44
N HIS A 83 22.44 -1.37 -12.61
CA HIS A 83 21.05 -1.72 -12.94
C HIS A 83 20.06 -1.12 -11.90
N GLY A 84 18.93 -1.79 -11.65
CA GLY A 84 17.82 -1.27 -10.84
C GLY A 84 17.16 -2.33 -9.96
N ASP A 85 15.90 -2.09 -9.57
CA ASP A 85 15.22 -2.92 -8.58
C ASP A 85 15.06 -4.40 -9.02
N PHE A 86 14.99 -4.68 -10.33
CA PHE A 86 14.99 -6.06 -10.84
C PHE A 86 16.26 -6.82 -10.44
N GLU A 87 17.42 -6.19 -10.64
CA GLU A 87 18.73 -6.77 -10.30
C GLU A 87 18.88 -6.91 -8.78
N ALA A 88 18.38 -5.94 -8.00
CA ALA A 88 18.39 -6.04 -6.55
C ALA A 88 17.65 -7.30 -6.06
N GLN A 89 16.44 -7.57 -6.59
CA GLN A 89 15.69 -8.78 -6.23
C GLN A 89 16.38 -10.06 -6.73
N ARG A 90 16.92 -10.06 -7.96
CA ARG A 90 17.66 -11.21 -8.52
C ARG A 90 18.87 -11.54 -7.65
N HIS A 91 19.64 -10.52 -7.28
CA HIS A 91 20.81 -10.65 -6.43
C HIS A 91 20.42 -11.18 -5.05
N TRP A 92 19.31 -10.74 -4.44
CA TRP A 92 18.85 -11.33 -3.18
C TRP A 92 18.53 -12.83 -3.29
N MET A 93 18.00 -13.29 -4.43
CA MET A 93 17.79 -14.72 -4.69
C MET A 93 19.13 -15.46 -4.83
N GLU A 94 20.11 -14.87 -5.50
CA GLU A 94 21.49 -15.38 -5.59
C GLU A 94 22.16 -15.49 -4.22
N LEU A 95 22.13 -14.44 -3.41
CA LEU A 95 22.73 -14.41 -2.07
C LEU A 95 22.13 -15.48 -1.17
N THR A 96 20.79 -15.50 -1.08
CA THR A 96 20.09 -16.37 -0.12
C THR A 96 20.19 -17.86 -0.49
N THR A 97 20.40 -18.18 -1.76
CA THR A 97 20.53 -19.57 -2.23
C THR A 97 21.95 -20.13 -2.07
N ASN A 98 22.97 -19.29 -2.24
CA ASN A 98 24.37 -19.73 -2.29
C ASN A 98 25.13 -19.50 -0.98
N LEU A 99 24.75 -18.52 -0.17
CA LEU A 99 25.49 -18.16 1.04
C LEU A 99 24.91 -18.78 2.31
N PRO A 100 25.76 -19.08 3.32
CA PRO A 100 25.32 -19.35 4.68
C PRO A 100 24.38 -18.26 5.21
N MET A 101 23.40 -18.64 6.04
CA MET A 101 22.41 -17.70 6.58
C MET A 101 23.05 -16.60 7.44
N THR A 102 24.16 -16.91 8.08
CA THR A 102 24.98 -15.94 8.83
C THR A 102 25.58 -14.85 7.93
N HIS A 103 25.70 -15.05 6.62
CA HIS A 103 26.30 -14.09 5.69
C HIS A 103 25.29 -13.19 4.97
N TRP A 104 24.00 -13.56 4.95
CA TRP A 104 22.97 -12.89 4.14
C TRP A 104 22.90 -11.36 4.29
N TYR A 105 23.07 -10.86 5.51
CA TYR A 105 22.99 -9.42 5.83
C TYR A 105 24.37 -8.72 5.90
N PHE A 106 25.45 -9.45 5.65
CA PHE A 106 26.83 -8.93 5.69
C PHE A 106 27.46 -8.81 4.31
N HIS A 107 26.91 -9.50 3.31
CA HIS A 107 27.54 -9.64 2.00
C HIS A 107 27.41 -8.39 1.10
N HIS A 108 28.52 -8.09 0.38
CA HIS A 108 28.65 -7.14 -0.76
C HIS A 108 27.79 -5.87 -0.68
N LEU A 109 28.17 -4.97 0.23
CA LEU A 109 27.49 -3.68 0.42
C LEU A 109 27.50 -2.77 -0.84
N GLN A 110 28.41 -3.00 -1.77
CA GLN A 110 28.57 -2.20 -2.99
C GLN A 110 27.69 -2.67 -4.15
N TRP A 111 27.11 -3.88 -4.09
CA TRP A 111 26.23 -4.44 -5.13
C TRP A 111 24.94 -4.97 -4.50
N TRP A 112 23.90 -4.15 -4.46
CA TRP A 112 22.55 -4.47 -3.96
C TRP A 112 22.47 -5.46 -2.78
N GLY A 113 23.01 -5.07 -1.63
CA GLY A 113 22.90 -5.89 -0.43
C GLY A 113 21.44 -6.05 0.04
N LEU A 114 21.21 -7.04 0.90
CA LEU A 114 19.88 -7.31 1.46
C LEU A 114 19.49 -6.23 2.48
N ASP A 115 18.44 -5.47 2.17
CA ASP A 115 17.96 -4.31 2.96
C ASP A 115 16.59 -4.54 3.62
N TYR A 116 15.95 -5.68 3.33
CA TYR A 116 14.59 -5.97 3.79
C TYR A 116 14.58 -7.00 4.94
N PRO A 117 13.54 -6.98 5.79
CA PRO A 117 13.44 -7.90 6.92
C PRO A 117 13.30 -9.38 6.50
N PRO A 118 13.42 -10.33 7.45
CA PRO A 118 13.72 -11.73 7.13
C PRO A 118 12.68 -12.44 6.25
N LEU A 119 11.41 -12.04 6.27
CA LEU A 119 10.40 -12.69 5.42
C LEU A 119 10.67 -12.46 3.94
N THR A 120 11.24 -11.30 3.56
CA THR A 120 11.73 -11.09 2.19
C THR A 120 12.89 -12.02 1.89
N ALA A 121 13.85 -12.17 2.81
CA ALA A 121 14.99 -13.06 2.61
C ALA A 121 14.54 -14.51 2.37
N TYR A 122 13.58 -15.00 3.16
CA TYR A 122 13.02 -16.35 2.99
C TYR A 122 12.23 -16.48 1.68
N HIS A 123 11.51 -15.43 1.28
CA HIS A 123 10.79 -15.40 0.01
C HIS A 123 11.76 -15.45 -1.18
N SER A 124 12.82 -14.63 -1.17
CA SER A 124 13.91 -14.67 -2.16
C SER A 124 14.63 -16.03 -2.15
N TRP A 125 14.82 -16.64 -0.99
CA TRP A 125 15.41 -17.98 -0.89
C TRP A 125 14.55 -19.03 -1.59
N ILE A 126 13.24 -19.05 -1.32
CA ILE A 126 12.31 -20.01 -1.94
C ILE A 126 12.27 -19.79 -3.46
N LEU A 127 12.13 -18.55 -3.91
CA LEU A 127 12.10 -18.23 -5.34
C LEU A 127 13.43 -18.55 -6.03
N GLY A 128 14.55 -18.19 -5.42
CA GLY A 128 15.87 -18.53 -5.93
C GLY A 128 16.05 -20.04 -6.05
N ARG A 129 15.63 -20.83 -5.06
CA ARG A 129 15.68 -22.30 -5.15
C ARG A 129 14.83 -22.83 -6.30
N VAL A 130 13.59 -22.36 -6.45
CA VAL A 130 12.72 -22.75 -7.57
C VAL A 130 13.35 -22.38 -8.91
N GLY A 131 13.90 -21.18 -9.04
CA GLY A 131 14.54 -20.72 -10.26
C GLY A 131 15.84 -21.48 -10.58
N SER A 132 16.67 -21.80 -9.58
CA SER A 132 17.87 -22.62 -9.76
C SER A 132 17.56 -24.06 -10.22
N TYR A 133 16.37 -24.60 -9.92
CA TYR A 133 15.93 -25.88 -10.50
C TYR A 133 15.64 -25.79 -12.00
N ILE A 134 15.26 -24.61 -12.50
CA ILE A 134 14.99 -24.37 -13.92
C ILE A 134 16.30 -24.06 -14.65
N ASN A 135 17.06 -23.09 -14.15
CA ASN A 135 18.37 -22.74 -14.68
C ASN A 135 19.28 -22.21 -13.56
N THR A 136 20.36 -22.94 -13.28
CA THR A 136 21.33 -22.58 -12.24
C THR A 136 22.12 -21.31 -12.56
N SER A 137 22.26 -20.93 -13.85
CA SER A 137 23.06 -19.77 -14.24
C SER A 137 22.42 -18.43 -13.84
N TRP A 138 21.10 -18.40 -13.62
CA TRP A 138 20.37 -17.18 -13.25
C TRP A 138 20.78 -16.59 -11.89
N PHE A 139 21.24 -17.46 -10.99
CA PHE A 139 21.59 -17.13 -9.61
C PHE A 139 22.97 -17.68 -9.24
N ALA A 140 23.88 -17.75 -10.22
CA ALA A 140 25.25 -18.17 -9.98
C ALA A 140 26.02 -17.06 -9.25
N LEU A 141 26.57 -17.39 -8.09
CA LEU A 141 27.25 -16.43 -7.22
C LEU A 141 28.37 -15.68 -7.97
N TYR A 142 28.30 -14.35 -8.01
CA TYR A 142 29.18 -13.40 -8.71
C TYR A 142 29.20 -13.45 -10.23
N LEU A 143 28.76 -14.55 -10.84
CA LEU A 143 28.80 -14.76 -12.28
C LEU A 143 27.53 -14.27 -12.99
N SER A 144 26.45 -14.07 -12.25
CA SER A 144 25.13 -13.72 -12.78
C SER A 144 24.73 -12.25 -12.59
N HIS A 145 25.68 -11.39 -12.19
CA HIS A 145 25.44 -9.97 -12.00
C HIS A 145 25.02 -9.27 -13.29
N GLY A 146 23.94 -8.48 -13.23
CA GLY A 146 23.44 -7.70 -14.37
C GLY A 146 22.90 -8.56 -15.52
N LEU A 147 22.47 -9.80 -15.24
CA LEU A 147 22.00 -10.73 -16.26
C LEU A 147 20.63 -10.32 -16.83
N ASP A 148 20.62 -9.83 -18.07
CA ASP A 148 19.41 -9.48 -18.83
C ASP A 148 18.92 -10.65 -19.71
N ASP A 149 18.78 -11.85 -19.12
CA ASP A 149 18.30 -13.05 -19.81
C ASP A 149 16.76 -13.02 -20.01
N PRO A 150 16.23 -13.27 -21.23
CA PRO A 150 14.78 -13.21 -21.48
C PRO A 150 13.96 -14.21 -20.68
N ASP A 151 14.48 -15.43 -20.46
CA ASP A 151 13.76 -16.46 -19.72
C ASP A 151 13.78 -16.16 -18.21
N LEU A 152 14.89 -15.61 -17.70
CA LEU A 152 14.97 -15.06 -16.35
C LEU A 152 13.92 -13.96 -16.15
N LYS A 153 13.75 -13.05 -17.12
CA LYS A 153 12.70 -12.02 -17.06
C LYS A 153 11.33 -12.68 -16.91
N VAL A 154 11.01 -13.70 -17.71
CA VAL A 154 9.71 -14.41 -17.60
C VAL A 154 9.54 -15.05 -16.22
N PHE A 155 10.55 -15.74 -15.72
CA PHE A 155 10.54 -16.35 -14.38
C PHE A 155 10.28 -15.31 -13.28
N MET A 156 11.05 -14.23 -13.31
CA MET A 156 10.95 -13.14 -12.35
C MET A 156 9.55 -12.50 -12.39
N ARG A 157 9.01 -12.19 -13.59
CA ARG A 157 7.65 -11.66 -13.73
C ARG A 157 6.58 -12.63 -13.22
N ALA A 158 6.72 -13.93 -13.50
CA ALA A 158 5.82 -14.96 -13.01
C ALA A 158 5.86 -15.06 -11.48
N SER A 159 7.03 -14.90 -10.86
CA SER A 159 7.17 -14.99 -9.41
C SER A 159 6.46 -13.84 -8.67
N VAL A 160 6.47 -12.61 -9.21
CA VAL A 160 5.66 -11.48 -8.71
C VAL A 160 4.18 -11.80 -8.83
N TYR A 161 3.75 -12.27 -10.02
CA TYR A 161 2.36 -12.65 -10.27
C TYR A 161 1.87 -13.73 -9.30
N VAL A 162 2.61 -14.82 -9.14
CA VAL A 162 2.26 -15.91 -8.22
C VAL A 162 2.21 -15.43 -6.77
N SER A 163 3.20 -14.63 -6.34
CA SER A 163 3.24 -14.10 -4.96
C SER A 163 2.04 -13.21 -4.65
N GLU A 164 1.62 -12.36 -5.60
CA GLU A 164 0.40 -11.56 -5.48
C GLU A 164 -0.86 -12.44 -5.36
N HIS A 165 -0.97 -13.49 -6.18
CA HIS A 165 -2.14 -14.36 -6.21
C HIS A 165 -2.25 -15.28 -4.98
N LEU A 166 -1.12 -15.57 -4.32
CA LEU A 166 -1.11 -16.34 -3.07
C LEU A 166 -1.45 -15.49 -1.85
N ILE A 167 -1.15 -14.18 -1.87
CA ILE A 167 -1.19 -13.35 -0.66
C ILE A 167 -2.18 -12.19 -0.80
N TYR A 168 -2.00 -11.32 -1.81
CA TYR A 168 -2.78 -10.09 -1.96
C TYR A 168 -4.22 -10.33 -2.43
N VAL A 169 -4.38 -11.09 -3.53
CA VAL A 169 -5.69 -11.36 -4.15
C VAL A 169 -6.66 -12.04 -3.17
N PRO A 170 -6.33 -13.14 -2.49
CA PRO A 170 -7.23 -13.78 -1.53
C PRO A 170 -7.51 -12.86 -0.33
N ALA A 171 -6.51 -12.13 0.18
CA ALA A 171 -6.70 -11.18 1.26
C ALA A 171 -7.71 -10.09 0.88
N LEU A 172 -7.61 -9.51 -0.32
CA LEU A 172 -8.56 -8.51 -0.83
C LEU A 172 -9.97 -9.07 -0.99
N ILE A 173 -10.11 -10.25 -1.60
CA ILE A 173 -11.44 -10.88 -1.79
C ILE A 173 -12.13 -11.05 -0.43
N VAL A 174 -11.42 -11.55 0.59
CA VAL A 174 -11.98 -11.77 1.92
C VAL A 174 -12.23 -10.43 2.63
N CYS A 175 -11.32 -9.46 2.52
CA CYS A 175 -11.48 -8.14 3.13
C CYS A 175 -12.70 -7.40 2.56
N VAL A 176 -12.86 -7.35 1.24
CA VAL A 176 -14.01 -6.74 0.58
C VAL A 176 -15.31 -7.44 0.96
N ARG A 177 -15.32 -8.77 1.12
CA ARG A 177 -16.49 -9.50 1.65
C ARG A 177 -16.84 -9.07 3.08
N HIS A 178 -15.85 -8.87 3.95
CA HIS A 178 -16.08 -8.40 5.32
C HIS A 178 -16.59 -6.95 5.33
N LEU A 179 -16.01 -6.06 4.53
CA LEU A 179 -16.46 -4.67 4.39
C LEU A 179 -17.88 -4.60 3.82
N SER A 180 -18.17 -5.35 2.75
CA SER A 180 -19.51 -5.45 2.15
C SER A 180 -20.54 -5.93 3.16
N LYS A 181 -20.20 -6.90 4.01
CA LYS A 181 -21.09 -7.36 5.09
C LYS A 181 -21.30 -6.29 6.16
N LEU A 182 -20.25 -5.59 6.56
CA LEU A 182 -20.29 -4.51 7.55
C LEU A 182 -21.19 -3.35 7.09
N HIS A 183 -21.10 -3.01 5.81
CA HIS A 183 -21.78 -1.88 5.19
C HIS A 183 -23.04 -2.26 4.39
N HIS A 184 -23.55 -3.48 4.59
CA HIS A 184 -24.77 -3.99 3.94
C HIS A 184 -24.78 -3.87 2.40
N MET A 185 -23.60 -3.91 1.77
CA MET A 185 -23.47 -3.87 0.31
C MET A 185 -23.87 -5.21 -0.29
N ASN A 186 -24.52 -5.19 -1.45
CA ASN A 186 -24.82 -6.43 -2.15
C ASN A 186 -23.57 -7.03 -2.83
N PRO A 187 -23.55 -8.34 -3.15
CA PRO A 187 -22.37 -8.99 -3.74
C PRO A 187 -21.94 -8.43 -5.11
N TRP A 188 -22.88 -7.89 -5.89
CA TRP A 188 -22.61 -7.29 -7.19
C TRP A 188 -21.84 -5.97 -7.05
N GLU A 189 -22.28 -5.10 -6.13
CA GLU A 189 -21.55 -3.89 -5.72
C GLU A 189 -20.17 -4.20 -5.16
N ALA A 190 -20.04 -5.26 -4.35
CA ALA A 190 -18.77 -5.72 -3.84
C ALA A 190 -17.81 -6.19 -4.95
N ALA A 191 -18.33 -6.84 -6.00
CA ALA A 191 -17.54 -7.27 -7.16
C ALA A 191 -17.04 -6.07 -7.99
N ILE A 192 -17.86 -5.03 -8.15
CA ILE A 192 -17.47 -3.77 -8.79
C ILE A 192 -16.35 -3.09 -8.00
N ALA A 193 -16.52 -2.94 -6.69
CA ALA A 193 -15.51 -2.34 -5.82
C ALA A 193 -14.19 -3.14 -5.83
N LEU A 194 -14.27 -4.48 -5.71
CA LEU A 194 -13.11 -5.36 -5.80
C LEU A 194 -12.36 -5.18 -7.13
N THR A 195 -13.07 -5.06 -8.24
CA THR A 195 -12.46 -4.86 -9.56
C THR A 195 -11.74 -3.51 -9.63
N ALA A 196 -12.34 -2.44 -9.11
CA ALA A 196 -11.69 -1.13 -9.05
C ALA A 196 -10.40 -1.14 -8.21
N ILE A 197 -10.38 -1.90 -7.11
CA ILE A 197 -9.20 -2.06 -6.23
C ILE A 197 -8.13 -2.91 -6.92
N LEU A 198 -8.50 -4.04 -7.55
CA LEU A 198 -7.56 -4.93 -8.25
C LEU A 198 -6.97 -4.31 -9.52
N MET A 199 -7.68 -3.36 -10.13
CA MET A 199 -7.26 -2.60 -11.31
C MET A 199 -6.50 -1.31 -10.96
N GLN A 200 -6.15 -1.09 -9.69
CA GLN A 200 -5.42 0.11 -9.27
C GLN A 200 -4.09 0.26 -10.05
N PRO A 201 -3.91 1.33 -10.85
CA PRO A 201 -2.79 1.40 -11.79
C PRO A 201 -1.43 1.45 -11.11
N ALA A 202 -1.31 2.18 -9.99
CA ALA A 202 -0.03 2.38 -9.31
C ALA A 202 0.54 1.04 -8.82
N THR A 203 -0.30 0.18 -8.25
CA THR A 203 0.10 -1.16 -7.81
C THR A 203 0.53 -2.02 -8.99
N ILE A 204 -0.21 -2.00 -10.10
CA ILE A 204 0.14 -2.79 -11.30
C ILE A 204 1.46 -2.30 -11.91
N LEU A 205 1.63 -0.99 -12.09
CA LEU A 205 2.81 -0.39 -12.70
C LEU A 205 4.07 -0.62 -11.88
N ILE A 206 3.99 -0.51 -10.55
CA ILE A 206 5.16 -0.67 -9.68
C ILE A 206 5.54 -2.15 -9.52
N ASP A 207 4.59 -3.06 -9.29
CA ASP A 207 4.95 -4.46 -9.08
C ASP A 207 5.23 -5.19 -10.40
N HIS A 208 4.37 -5.03 -11.41
CA HIS A 208 4.45 -5.78 -12.67
C HIS A 208 5.20 -5.06 -13.79
N GLY A 209 5.42 -3.75 -13.67
CA GLY A 209 6.25 -2.97 -14.61
C GLY A 209 7.65 -2.72 -14.06
N HIS A 210 7.74 -1.88 -13.03
CA HIS A 210 9.01 -1.47 -12.39
C HIS A 210 9.76 -2.66 -11.75
N PHE A 211 9.03 -3.68 -11.30
CA PHE A 211 9.50 -4.92 -10.66
C PHE A 211 9.70 -4.81 -9.15
N GLN A 212 8.63 -5.06 -8.40
CA GLN A 212 8.61 -5.05 -6.94
C GLN A 212 7.65 -6.10 -6.38
N TYR A 213 7.88 -6.51 -5.14
CA TYR A 213 6.97 -7.39 -4.39
C TYR A 213 6.14 -6.63 -3.34
N ASN A 214 5.62 -5.43 -3.65
CA ASN A 214 4.88 -4.65 -2.65
C ASN A 214 3.55 -5.32 -2.29
N THR A 215 2.90 -5.97 -3.25
CA THR A 215 1.63 -6.70 -3.06
C THR A 215 1.71 -7.79 -2.01
N VAL A 216 2.87 -8.38 -1.73
CA VAL A 216 3.04 -9.33 -0.62
C VAL A 216 2.85 -8.64 0.74
N MET A 217 3.58 -7.54 0.97
CA MET A 217 3.42 -6.71 2.18
C MET A 217 1.99 -6.16 2.29
N LEU A 218 1.47 -5.59 1.19
CA LEU A 218 0.11 -5.05 1.13
C LEU A 218 -0.92 -6.16 1.42
N GLY A 219 -0.71 -7.37 0.93
CA GLY A 219 -1.60 -8.51 1.15
C GLY A 219 -1.65 -8.97 2.60
N PHE A 220 -0.49 -9.04 3.26
CA PHE A 220 -0.45 -9.29 4.71
C PHE A 220 -1.14 -8.18 5.50
N PHE A 221 -0.96 -6.90 5.12
CA PHE A 221 -1.67 -5.81 5.77
C PHE A 221 -3.20 -5.86 5.54
N VAL A 222 -3.65 -6.17 4.33
CA VAL A 222 -5.08 -6.40 4.04
C VAL A 222 -5.62 -7.59 4.83
N ALA A 223 -4.86 -8.68 4.98
CA ALA A 223 -5.24 -9.82 5.81
C ALA A 223 -5.35 -9.43 7.30
N ALA A 224 -4.50 -8.52 7.78
CA ALA A 224 -4.61 -7.94 9.11
C ALA A 224 -5.91 -7.12 9.26
N ILE A 225 -6.18 -6.17 8.34
CA ILE A 225 -7.45 -5.41 8.29
C ILE A 225 -8.65 -6.38 8.29
N SER A 226 -8.64 -7.36 7.40
CA SER A 226 -9.70 -8.36 7.26
C SER A 226 -9.95 -9.12 8.57
N SER A 227 -8.88 -9.46 9.30
CA SER A 227 -8.95 -10.11 10.61
C SER A 227 -9.53 -9.18 11.68
N MET A 228 -9.17 -7.89 11.68
CA MET A 228 -9.78 -6.88 12.57
C MET A 228 -11.28 -6.74 12.31
N LEU A 229 -11.68 -6.64 11.04
CA LEU A 229 -13.09 -6.56 10.62
C LEU A 229 -13.87 -7.81 11.05
N ALA A 230 -13.25 -8.99 10.99
CA ALA A 230 -13.81 -10.25 11.49
C ALA A 230 -13.85 -10.35 13.03
N GLY A 231 -13.27 -9.41 13.76
CA GLY A 231 -13.14 -9.47 15.23
C GLY A 231 -12.07 -10.45 15.73
N ARG A 232 -11.17 -10.91 14.84
CA ARG A 232 -10.09 -11.85 15.11
C ARG A 232 -8.78 -11.11 15.38
N ALA A 233 -8.72 -10.39 16.50
CA ALA A 233 -7.59 -9.52 16.85
C ALA A 233 -6.23 -10.26 16.85
N LEU A 234 -6.18 -11.50 17.33
CA LEU A 234 -4.93 -12.28 17.40
C LEU A 234 -4.36 -12.60 16.01
N TRP A 235 -5.21 -13.03 15.06
CA TRP A 235 -4.80 -13.25 13.67
C TRP A 235 -4.35 -11.97 12.99
N SER A 236 -4.95 -10.83 13.36
CA SER A 236 -4.49 -9.54 12.86
C SER A 236 -3.04 -9.24 13.28
N CYS A 237 -2.61 -9.65 14.47
CA CYS A 237 -1.22 -9.49 14.92
C CYS A 237 -0.28 -10.32 14.05
N VAL A 238 -0.60 -11.59 13.80
CA VAL A 238 0.22 -12.49 12.96
C VAL A 238 0.42 -11.90 11.57
N PHE A 239 -0.66 -11.49 10.90
CA PHE A 239 -0.57 -10.93 9.56
C PHE A 239 0.13 -9.56 9.54
N PHE A 240 -0.06 -8.72 10.57
CA PHE A 240 0.63 -7.44 10.62
C PHE A 240 2.14 -7.60 10.86
N VAL A 241 2.55 -8.55 11.71
CA VAL A 241 3.97 -8.91 11.89
C VAL A 241 4.54 -9.48 10.59
N ALA A 242 3.78 -10.28 9.83
CA ALA A 242 4.22 -10.74 8.51
C ALA A 242 4.40 -9.58 7.52
N ALA A 243 3.53 -8.56 7.52
CA ALA A 243 3.70 -7.37 6.69
C ALA A 243 5.00 -6.61 7.05
N LEU A 244 5.24 -6.38 8.35
CA LEU A 244 6.48 -5.76 8.85
C LEU A 244 7.71 -6.61 8.53
N GLY A 245 7.59 -7.93 8.65
CA GLY A 245 8.65 -8.89 8.36
C GLY A 245 9.00 -8.99 6.88
N PHE A 246 8.09 -8.57 5.99
CA PHE A 246 8.35 -8.50 4.55
C PHE A 246 8.99 -7.17 4.17
N LYS A 247 8.34 -6.04 4.48
CA LYS A 247 8.86 -4.69 4.23
C LYS A 247 8.60 -3.81 5.44
N GLN A 248 9.67 -3.21 5.97
CA GLN A 248 9.62 -2.32 7.14
C GLN A 248 8.75 -1.07 6.91
N MET A 249 8.48 -0.70 5.65
CA MET A 249 7.59 0.41 5.30
C MET A 249 6.17 0.22 5.86
N ALA A 250 5.74 -1.01 6.17
CA ALA A 250 4.49 -1.28 6.87
C ALA A 250 4.37 -0.59 8.25
N LEU A 251 5.47 -0.06 8.80
CA LEU A 251 5.46 0.81 9.98
C LEU A 251 4.58 2.06 9.81
N PHE A 252 4.28 2.49 8.58
CA PHE A 252 3.36 3.61 8.33
C PHE A 252 1.95 3.36 8.87
N TRP A 253 1.58 2.09 9.08
CA TRP A 253 0.30 1.72 9.69
C TRP A 253 0.42 1.32 11.16
N ALA A 254 1.63 1.05 11.66
CA ALA A 254 1.83 0.45 12.98
C ALA A 254 1.23 1.27 14.13
N PRO A 255 1.36 2.61 14.20
CA PRO A 255 0.73 3.40 15.25
C PRO A 255 -0.80 3.30 15.25
N ALA A 256 -1.43 3.29 14.08
CA ALA A 256 -2.88 3.16 13.99
C ALA A 256 -3.37 1.74 14.29
N VAL A 257 -2.61 0.71 13.88
CA VAL A 257 -2.88 -0.69 14.23
C VAL A 257 -2.79 -0.88 15.75
N ALA A 258 -1.73 -0.37 16.37
CA ALA A 258 -1.54 -0.43 17.82
C ALA A 258 -2.66 0.33 18.55
N ALA A 259 -3.00 1.54 18.10
CA ALA A 259 -4.09 2.35 18.64
C ALA A 259 -5.44 1.63 18.56
N TYR A 260 -5.80 1.06 17.41
CA TYR A 260 -7.04 0.31 17.24
C TYR A 260 -7.09 -0.93 18.15
N LEU A 261 -6.03 -1.74 18.15
CA LEU A 261 -5.97 -2.97 18.94
C LEU A 261 -6.01 -2.68 20.45
N ALA A 262 -5.24 -1.70 20.92
CA ALA A 262 -5.26 -1.24 22.31
C ALA A 262 -6.63 -0.67 22.68
N GLY A 263 -7.18 0.21 21.86
CA GLY A 263 -8.53 0.77 22.03
C GLY A 263 -9.58 -0.33 22.15
N SER A 264 -9.52 -1.35 21.30
CA SER A 264 -10.44 -2.50 21.32
C SER A 264 -10.33 -3.39 22.57
N CYS A 265 -9.26 -3.22 23.35
CA CYS A 265 -9.06 -3.86 24.64
C CYS A 265 -9.50 -2.97 25.80
N LEU A 266 -9.41 -1.65 25.69
CA LEU A 266 -9.70 -0.72 26.78
C LEU A 266 -11.15 -0.20 26.76
N PHE A 267 -11.76 -0.09 25.59
CA PHE A 267 -13.09 0.50 25.42
C PHE A 267 -14.12 -0.48 24.83
N PRO A 268 -15.40 -0.44 25.28
CA PRO A 268 -15.93 0.36 26.41
C PRO A 268 -15.59 -0.23 27.79
N SER A 269 -15.03 -1.44 27.82
CA SER A 269 -14.66 -2.18 29.04
C SER A 269 -13.28 -2.79 28.87
N ILE A 270 -12.50 -2.83 29.94
CA ILE A 270 -11.15 -3.40 29.92
C ILE A 270 -11.21 -4.93 29.74
N LYS A 271 -10.56 -5.43 28.68
CA LYS A 271 -10.47 -6.84 28.30
C LYS A 271 -9.04 -7.33 28.44
N VAL A 272 -8.63 -7.55 29.70
CA VAL A 272 -7.26 -7.92 30.08
C VAL A 272 -6.76 -9.17 29.33
N GLY A 273 -7.58 -10.23 29.21
CA GLY A 273 -7.20 -11.44 28.47
C GLY A 273 -6.93 -11.20 26.98
N ARG A 274 -7.65 -10.27 26.35
CA ARG A 274 -7.38 -9.88 24.95
C ARG A 274 -6.07 -9.10 24.84
N LEU A 275 -5.80 -8.20 25.78
CA LEU A 275 -4.56 -7.42 25.81
C LEU A 275 -3.33 -8.33 25.92
N PHE A 276 -3.33 -9.24 26.90
CA PHE A 276 -2.26 -10.23 27.04
C PHE A 276 -2.17 -11.16 25.82
N GLY A 277 -3.30 -11.60 25.27
CA GLY A 277 -3.32 -12.41 24.05
C GLY A 277 -2.67 -11.69 22.87
N ILE A 278 -2.97 -10.40 22.66
CA ILE A 278 -2.38 -9.58 21.60
C ILE A 278 -0.87 -9.45 21.80
N ALA A 279 -0.42 -9.14 23.03
CA ALA A 279 1.00 -9.03 23.34
C ALA A 279 1.73 -10.36 23.09
N LEU A 280 1.20 -11.47 23.63
CA LEU A 280 1.77 -12.81 23.48
C LEU A 280 1.85 -13.24 22.02
N VAL A 281 0.76 -13.11 21.25
CA VAL A 281 0.74 -13.51 19.84
C VAL A 281 1.64 -12.62 18.98
N THR A 282 1.76 -11.33 19.30
CA THR A 282 2.69 -10.44 18.61
C THR A 282 4.14 -10.87 18.85
N LEU A 283 4.53 -11.10 20.10
CA LEU A 283 5.87 -11.59 20.47
C LEU A 283 6.16 -12.96 19.84
N ALA A 284 5.21 -13.89 19.92
CA ALA A 284 5.35 -15.21 19.31
C ALA A 284 5.48 -15.13 17.78
N SER A 285 4.78 -14.21 17.13
CA SER A 285 4.89 -14.01 15.67
C SER A 285 6.26 -13.45 15.27
N PHE A 286 6.82 -12.51 16.04
CA PHE A 286 8.18 -12.02 15.81
C PHE A 286 9.22 -13.10 16.09
N ALA A 287 9.06 -13.87 17.16
CA ALA A 287 9.92 -15.01 17.44
C ALA A 287 9.90 -16.03 16.30
N LEU A 288 8.71 -16.38 15.79
CA LEU A 288 8.55 -17.28 14.65
C LEU A 288 9.18 -16.72 13.37
N LEU A 289 9.06 -15.42 13.12
CA LEU A 289 9.68 -14.76 11.97
C LEU A 289 11.22 -14.84 12.00
N VAL A 290 11.82 -14.65 13.18
CA VAL A 290 13.28 -14.66 13.36
C VAL A 290 13.84 -16.08 13.55
N LEU A 291 12.99 -17.05 13.91
CA LEU A 291 13.41 -18.42 14.24
C LEU A 291 14.25 -19.10 13.14
N PRO A 292 13.88 -19.08 11.84
CA PRO A 292 14.70 -19.69 10.80
C PRO A 292 16.10 -19.08 10.71
N LEU A 293 16.21 -17.76 10.84
CA LEU A 293 17.50 -17.05 10.87
C LEU A 293 18.35 -17.49 12.07
N ALA A 294 17.74 -17.59 13.26
CA ALA A 294 18.42 -18.07 14.46
C ALA A 294 18.87 -19.54 14.35
N LEU A 295 18.05 -20.41 13.77
CA LEU A 295 18.41 -21.81 13.50
C LEU A 295 19.51 -21.92 12.44
N GLY A 296 19.49 -21.07 11.42
CA GLY A 296 20.56 -20.95 10.43
C GLY A 296 21.88 -20.56 11.09
N THR A 297 21.84 -19.62 12.03
CA THR A 297 23.02 -19.20 12.79
C THR A 297 23.56 -20.28 13.71
N TYR A 298 22.68 -21.03 14.37
CA TYR A 298 23.09 -22.20 15.12
C TYR A 298 23.81 -23.22 14.22
N TYR A 299 23.23 -23.52 13.05
CA TYR A 299 23.76 -24.50 12.11
C TYR A 299 25.12 -24.09 11.55
N ASP A 300 25.28 -22.82 11.18
CA ASP A 300 26.52 -22.25 10.66
C ASP A 300 27.60 -22.19 11.75
N ALA A 301 27.24 -21.76 12.97
CA ALA A 301 28.16 -21.73 14.11
C ALA A 301 28.63 -23.13 14.52
N ALA A 302 27.74 -24.14 14.48
CA ALA A 302 28.10 -25.53 14.76
C ALA A 302 29.04 -26.15 13.71
N ARG A 303 29.24 -25.49 12.58
CA ARG A 303 30.14 -25.86 11.49
C ARG A 303 31.37 -24.96 11.40
N ASP A 304 31.59 -24.11 12.41
CA ASP A 304 32.69 -23.15 12.45
C ASP A 304 32.74 -22.22 11.21
N VAL A 305 31.58 -21.87 10.67
CA VAL A 305 31.48 -20.90 9.56
C VAL A 305 31.87 -19.52 10.09
N VAL A 306 33.00 -19.01 9.60
CA VAL A 306 33.51 -17.69 9.98
C VAL A 306 32.76 -16.60 9.23
N LEU A 307 32.49 -15.48 9.90
CA LEU A 307 31.99 -14.27 9.25
C LEU A 307 33.06 -13.70 8.29
N PRO A 308 32.69 -13.11 7.14
CA PRO A 308 33.64 -12.48 6.22
C PRO A 308 34.61 -11.52 6.93
N SER A 309 35.90 -11.59 6.57
CA SER A 309 36.98 -10.85 7.25
C SER A 309 36.96 -9.34 7.03
N ASP A 310 36.21 -8.87 6.04
CA ASP A 310 36.05 -7.47 5.63
C ASP A 310 34.84 -6.78 6.28
N ILE A 311 34.19 -7.41 7.26
CA ILE A 311 32.99 -6.88 7.90
C ILE A 311 33.32 -5.74 8.86
N THR A 312 32.67 -4.59 8.64
CA THR A 312 32.47 -3.58 9.68
C THR A 312 31.27 -3.97 10.53
N LEU A 313 31.50 -4.21 11.83
CA LEU A 313 30.43 -4.49 12.78
C LEU A 313 29.45 -3.30 12.87
N PRO A 314 28.14 -3.56 13.00
CA PRO A 314 27.14 -2.49 13.04
C PRO A 314 27.37 -1.57 14.25
N PRO A 315 27.28 -0.23 14.07
CA PRO A 315 27.54 0.74 15.13
C PRO A 315 26.70 0.53 16.40
N GLY A 316 25.50 -0.06 16.28
CA GLY A 316 24.64 -0.36 17.42
C GLY A 316 25.26 -1.32 18.45
N LEU A 317 26.25 -2.13 18.06
CA LEU A 317 26.93 -3.04 18.99
C LEU A 317 27.83 -2.30 19.98
N SER A 318 28.41 -1.16 19.61
CA SER A 318 29.28 -0.39 20.52
C SER A 318 28.52 0.35 21.62
N VAL A 319 27.18 0.37 21.55
CA VAL A 319 26.30 1.01 22.55
C VAL A 319 25.89 0.03 23.66
N LEU A 320 26.21 -1.25 23.51
CA LEU A 320 25.86 -2.25 24.52
C LEU A 320 26.61 -2.00 25.83
N PRO A 321 25.93 -2.15 26.99
CA PRO A 321 26.53 -1.83 28.30
C PRO A 321 27.55 -2.88 28.79
N PHE A 322 27.91 -3.86 27.96
CA PHE A 322 28.81 -4.97 28.29
C PHE A 322 29.69 -5.33 27.10
N GLU A 323 30.88 -5.87 27.37
CA GLU A 323 31.78 -6.37 26.33
C GLU A 323 31.27 -7.69 25.74
N LEU A 324 31.15 -7.73 24.41
CA LEU A 324 30.81 -8.94 23.67
C LEU A 324 32.05 -9.80 23.48
N SER A 325 32.18 -10.86 24.27
CA SER A 325 33.21 -11.86 24.04
C SER A 325 32.92 -12.63 22.74
N GLU A 326 33.86 -12.59 21.79
CA GLU A 326 33.78 -13.33 20.52
C GLU A 326 33.69 -14.85 20.72
N LYS A 327 34.15 -15.35 21.87
CA LYS A 327 34.11 -16.78 22.22
C LYS A 327 32.79 -17.21 22.85
N ALA A 328 31.87 -16.28 23.12
CA ALA A 328 30.60 -16.60 23.76
C ALA A 328 29.60 -17.22 22.76
N TRP A 329 28.84 -18.22 23.21
CA TRP A 329 27.85 -18.91 22.38
C TRP A 329 26.75 -17.97 21.81
N TYR A 330 26.45 -16.86 22.50
CA TYR A 330 25.44 -15.90 22.08
C TYR A 330 25.97 -14.85 21.09
N TYR A 331 27.29 -14.74 20.92
CA TYR A 331 27.93 -13.74 20.05
C TYR A 331 27.37 -13.73 18.62
N PRO A 332 27.33 -14.86 17.87
CA PRO A 332 26.88 -14.83 16.48
C PRO A 332 25.42 -14.41 16.33
N TYR A 333 24.57 -14.74 17.31
CA TYR A 333 23.16 -14.32 17.31
C TYR A 333 23.01 -12.81 17.50
N ILE A 334 23.72 -12.23 18.46
CA ILE A 334 23.65 -10.78 18.73
C ILE A 334 24.19 -10.01 17.53
N VAL A 335 25.32 -10.43 16.97
CA VAL A 335 25.94 -9.78 15.80
C VAL A 335 25.02 -9.84 14.59
N GLN A 336 24.44 -11.00 14.28
CA GLN A 336 23.52 -11.14 13.14
C GLN A 336 22.24 -10.32 13.32
N LEU A 337 21.64 -10.32 14.52
CA LEU A 337 20.44 -9.51 14.79
C LEU A 337 20.73 -8.01 14.74
N ALA A 338 21.87 -7.57 15.28
CA ALA A 338 22.29 -6.17 15.20
C ALA A 338 22.51 -5.74 13.74
N GLN A 339 23.13 -6.60 12.93
CA GLN A 339 23.33 -6.31 11.51
C GLN A 339 22.01 -6.27 10.75
N LEU A 340 21.11 -7.24 10.99
CA LEU A 340 19.77 -7.23 10.43
C LEU A 340 19.06 -5.89 10.71
N VAL A 341 19.05 -5.45 11.97
CA VAL A 341 18.40 -4.19 12.37
C VAL A 341 19.05 -2.99 11.67
N HIS A 342 20.39 -2.94 11.62
CA HIS A 342 21.13 -1.87 10.95
C HIS A 342 20.84 -1.79 9.45
N ARG A 343 20.67 -2.94 8.78
CA ARG A 343 20.34 -3.02 7.34
C ARG A 343 18.90 -2.60 7.06
N VAL A 344 17.96 -3.07 7.87
CA VAL A 344 16.53 -2.75 7.72
C VAL A 344 16.23 -1.28 8.03
N PHE A 345 16.98 -0.67 8.96
CA PHE A 345 16.83 0.73 9.37
C PHE A 345 18.15 1.50 9.19
N PRO A 346 18.45 1.97 7.96
CA PRO A 346 19.68 2.70 7.67
C PRO A 346 19.57 4.15 8.15
N PHE A 347 19.76 4.37 9.46
CA PHE A 347 19.65 5.70 10.09
C PHE A 347 20.68 6.73 9.59
N ALA A 348 21.73 6.31 8.86
CA ALA A 348 22.79 7.17 8.34
C ALA A 348 22.50 7.79 6.96
N ARG A 349 21.35 7.49 6.33
CA ARG A 349 20.99 8.04 5.00
C ARG A 349 20.49 9.49 5.09
N GLY A 350 20.84 10.29 4.08
CA GLY A 350 20.50 11.72 3.97
C GLY A 350 18.99 11.98 3.89
N LEU A 351 18.58 13.25 4.09
CA LEU A 351 17.16 13.66 4.03
C LEU A 351 16.58 13.59 2.60
N PHE A 352 17.40 13.82 1.58
CA PHE A 352 16.98 13.89 0.18
C PHE A 352 17.86 12.99 -0.69
N GLU A 353 17.59 11.69 -0.71
CA GLU A 353 18.18 10.82 -1.74
C GLU A 353 17.43 10.99 -3.07
N ASP A 354 16.11 11.12 -3.03
CA ASP A 354 15.24 11.27 -4.21
C ASP A 354 14.18 12.38 -4.06
N LYS A 355 13.60 12.80 -5.18
CA LYS A 355 12.58 13.86 -5.26
C LYS A 355 11.18 13.29 -5.07
N VAL A 356 10.72 13.28 -3.84
CA VAL A 356 9.42 12.72 -3.46
C VAL A 356 8.39 13.81 -3.18
N ALA A 357 7.12 13.55 -3.49
CA ALA A 357 5.98 14.43 -3.19
C ALA A 357 5.64 14.52 -1.68
N ASN A 358 6.62 14.82 -0.84
CA ASN A 358 6.47 15.07 0.60
C ASN A 358 6.75 16.54 0.94
N ILE A 359 6.44 16.95 2.17
CA ILE A 359 6.54 18.35 2.60
C ILE A 359 7.99 18.84 2.54
N TRP A 360 8.95 18.03 2.99
CA TRP A 360 10.37 18.39 3.04
C TRP A 360 10.93 18.69 1.66
N CYS A 361 10.70 17.78 0.71
CA CYS A 361 11.18 17.92 -0.66
C CYS A 361 10.43 19.04 -1.38
N ALA A 362 9.11 19.21 -1.17
CA ALA A 362 8.38 20.33 -1.75
C ALA A 362 8.91 21.68 -1.27
N VAL A 363 9.15 21.86 0.03
CA VAL A 363 9.72 23.09 0.60
C VAL A 363 11.15 23.33 0.08
N HIS A 364 11.99 22.29 0.04
CA HIS A 364 13.37 22.40 -0.42
C HIS A 364 13.47 22.70 -1.93
N ALA A 365 12.77 21.91 -2.73
CA ALA A 365 12.86 21.89 -4.18
C ALA A 365 12.16 23.09 -4.81
N SER A 366 11.04 23.56 -4.25
CA SER A 366 10.36 24.80 -4.69
C SER A 366 11.25 26.04 -4.57
N GLY A 367 12.30 25.99 -3.74
CA GLY A 367 13.14 27.14 -3.45
C GLY A 367 12.55 28.09 -2.41
N LEU A 368 11.40 27.74 -1.81
CA LEU A 368 10.81 28.51 -0.70
C LEU A 368 11.78 28.59 0.49
N HIS A 369 12.41 27.46 0.85
CA HIS A 369 13.43 27.45 1.90
C HIS A 369 14.46 26.34 1.68
N LYS A 370 15.74 26.67 1.68
CA LYS A 370 16.82 25.72 1.39
C LYS A 370 17.24 24.97 2.66
N LEU A 371 16.61 23.81 2.86
CA LEU A 371 16.84 22.93 4.02
C LEU A 371 18.28 22.40 4.21
N HIS A 372 19.14 22.39 3.18
CA HIS A 372 20.57 22.02 3.32
C HIS A 372 21.39 22.97 4.22
N GLN A 373 20.83 24.12 4.62
CA GLN A 373 21.47 25.04 5.56
C GLN A 373 21.45 24.53 7.01
N TYR A 374 20.67 23.48 7.31
CA TYR A 374 20.54 22.92 8.65
C TYR A 374 21.27 21.59 8.78
N ASP A 375 21.71 21.30 10.00
CA ASP A 375 22.30 20.01 10.33
C ASP A 375 21.30 18.85 10.17
N GLN A 376 21.81 17.70 9.74
CA GLN A 376 21.01 16.49 9.49
C GLN A 376 20.31 16.00 10.76
N SER A 377 20.95 16.16 11.93
CA SER A 377 20.35 15.79 13.21
C SER A 377 19.13 16.66 13.57
N LEU A 378 19.17 17.94 13.23
CA LEU A 378 18.05 18.85 13.46
C LEU A 378 16.88 18.52 12.51
N LEU A 379 17.19 18.30 11.23
CA LEU A 379 16.18 17.96 10.22
C LEU A 379 15.48 16.63 10.52
N SER A 380 16.22 15.61 10.95
CA SER A 380 15.64 14.31 11.34
C SER A 380 14.73 14.42 12.57
N ARG A 381 15.12 15.21 13.58
CA ARG A 381 14.27 15.50 14.75
C ARG A 381 13.02 16.30 14.38
N ALA A 382 13.14 17.30 13.50
CA ALA A 382 12.02 18.08 13.01
C ALA A 382 11.02 17.21 12.21
N ALA A 383 11.54 16.33 11.33
CA ALA A 383 10.74 15.36 10.60
C ALA A 383 10.02 14.38 11.52
N LEU A 384 10.69 13.87 12.54
CA LEU A 384 10.06 13.04 13.57
C LEU A 384 8.93 13.80 14.27
N GLY A 385 9.19 15.04 14.72
CA GLY A 385 8.19 15.88 15.39
C GLY A 385 6.96 16.13 14.54
N LEU A 386 7.15 16.52 13.27
CA LEU A 386 6.05 16.77 12.33
C LEU A 386 5.27 15.49 12.00
N THR A 387 5.99 14.37 11.82
CA THR A 387 5.35 13.06 11.59
C THR A 387 4.47 12.69 12.76
N LEU A 388 5.00 12.74 13.99
CA LEU A 388 4.24 12.47 15.21
C LEU A 388 3.02 13.39 15.32
N ALA A 389 3.18 14.69 15.11
CA ALA A 389 2.07 15.65 15.13
C ALA A 389 0.98 15.30 14.10
N SER A 390 1.35 14.82 12.91
CA SER A 390 0.38 14.43 11.87
C SER A 390 -0.33 13.11 12.18
N ILE A 391 0.32 12.14 12.82
CA ILE A 391 -0.27 10.82 13.07
C ILE A 391 -1.00 10.71 14.41
N ILE A 392 -0.71 11.58 15.38
CA ILE A 392 -1.36 11.59 16.69
C ILE A 392 -2.89 11.73 16.56
N PRO A 393 -3.44 12.71 15.80
CA PRO A 393 -4.89 12.86 15.69
C PRO A 393 -5.63 11.61 15.17
N PRO A 394 -5.27 11.01 14.01
CA PRO A 394 -5.97 9.81 13.54
C PRO A 394 -5.79 8.61 14.48
N CYS A 395 -4.61 8.44 15.10
CA CYS A 395 -4.36 7.37 16.06
C CYS A 395 -5.18 7.55 17.35
N LEU A 396 -5.28 8.77 17.88
CA LEU A 396 -6.06 9.05 19.07
C LEU A 396 -7.56 8.81 18.82
N ILE A 397 -8.09 9.22 17.66
CA ILE A 397 -9.49 9.01 17.31
C ILE A 397 -9.82 7.51 17.28
N ILE A 398 -9.01 6.70 16.58
CA ILE A 398 -9.28 5.26 16.46
C ILE A 398 -9.04 4.50 17.77
N PHE A 399 -8.13 4.99 18.62
CA PHE A 399 -7.92 4.46 19.98
C PHE A 399 -9.15 4.69 20.87
N LEU A 400 -9.68 5.92 20.90
CA LEU A 400 -10.84 6.28 21.72
C LEU A 400 -12.15 5.69 21.18
N ARG A 401 -12.25 5.49 19.86
CA ARG A 401 -13.42 4.94 19.17
C ARG A 401 -12.99 3.78 18.26
N PRO A 402 -12.68 2.59 18.80
CA PRO A 402 -12.19 1.43 18.04
C PRO A 402 -13.30 0.73 17.23
N LYS A 403 -13.95 1.48 16.35
CA LYS A 403 -15.03 1.06 15.46
C LYS A 403 -14.45 0.47 14.17
N LYS A 404 -15.08 -0.58 13.64
CA LYS A 404 -14.60 -1.29 12.45
C LYS A 404 -14.74 -0.44 11.18
N GLU A 405 -15.77 0.38 11.15
CA GLU A 405 -16.12 1.30 10.05
C GLU A 405 -15.06 2.40 9.87
N LEU A 406 -14.29 2.71 10.93
CA LEU A 406 -13.27 3.76 10.93
C LEU A 406 -11.90 3.25 10.50
N ILE A 407 -11.70 1.94 10.39
CA ILE A 407 -10.39 1.33 10.10
C ILE A 407 -9.79 1.87 8.78
N PRO A 408 -10.50 1.86 7.62
CA PRO A 408 -9.93 2.37 6.38
C PRO A 408 -9.54 3.85 6.47
N TRP A 409 -10.37 4.67 7.12
CA TRP A 409 -10.11 6.10 7.32
C TRP A 409 -8.88 6.36 8.17
N ALA A 410 -8.77 5.68 9.31
CA ALA A 410 -7.64 5.83 10.22
C ALA A 410 -6.33 5.38 9.59
N PHE A 411 -6.35 4.24 8.90
CA PHE A 411 -5.14 3.71 8.27
C PHE A 411 -4.70 4.57 7.09
N ALA A 412 -5.64 5.12 6.30
CA ALA A 412 -5.34 6.08 5.25
C ALA A 412 -4.77 7.39 5.82
N ALA A 413 -5.42 8.00 6.81
CA ALA A 413 -4.97 9.26 7.40
C ALA A 413 -3.57 9.14 8.04
N THR A 414 -3.33 8.08 8.81
CA THR A 414 -2.03 7.85 9.45
C THR A 414 -0.92 7.62 8.42
N SER A 415 -1.16 6.80 7.40
CA SER A 415 -0.13 6.53 6.37
C SER A 415 0.10 7.72 5.44
N TRP A 416 -0.91 8.57 5.17
CA TRP A 416 -0.72 9.85 4.50
C TRP A 416 0.15 10.80 5.35
N GLY A 417 -0.08 10.85 6.67
CA GLY A 417 0.76 11.63 7.60
C GLY A 417 2.22 11.19 7.56
N PHE A 418 2.49 9.89 7.60
CA PHE A 418 3.84 9.36 7.40
C PHE A 418 4.43 9.72 6.03
N PHE A 419 3.70 9.50 4.93
CA PHE A 419 4.20 9.80 3.59
C PHE A 419 4.57 11.28 3.40
N LEU A 420 3.77 12.19 3.95
CA LEU A 420 3.98 13.64 3.81
C LEU A 420 5.08 14.18 4.72
N CYS A 421 5.20 13.65 5.94
CA CYS A 421 5.97 14.28 7.01
C CYS A 421 7.22 13.50 7.43
N SER A 422 7.37 12.23 7.02
CA SER A 422 8.52 11.41 7.39
C SER A 422 9.82 11.89 6.75
N TYR A 423 10.92 11.62 7.44
CA TYR A 423 12.28 11.97 7.04
C TYR A 423 12.71 11.22 5.78
N GLN A 424 12.53 9.89 5.77
CA GLN A 424 12.85 9.03 4.64
C GLN A 424 11.56 8.47 4.04
N VAL A 425 11.30 8.84 2.80
CA VAL A 425 10.16 8.39 2.00
C VAL A 425 10.65 8.22 0.55
N HIS A 426 10.19 7.18 -0.13
CA HIS A 426 10.40 6.98 -1.57
C HIS A 426 9.11 7.25 -2.34
N GLU A 427 9.16 7.55 -3.64
CA GLU A 427 7.94 7.84 -4.42
C GLU A 427 6.95 6.66 -4.37
N LYS A 428 7.50 5.43 -4.41
CA LYS A 428 6.75 4.16 -4.34
C LYS A 428 5.96 3.99 -3.04
N ASN A 429 6.33 4.68 -1.96
CA ASN A 429 5.63 4.58 -0.68
C ASN A 429 4.21 5.18 -0.74
N VAL A 430 3.85 5.88 -1.82
CA VAL A 430 2.47 6.36 -2.04
C VAL A 430 1.45 5.21 -2.10
N LEU A 431 1.88 3.98 -2.41
CA LEU A 431 1.00 2.80 -2.39
C LEU A 431 0.41 2.53 -1.00
N LEU A 432 1.12 2.90 0.07
CA LEU A 432 0.72 2.61 1.44
C LEU A 432 -0.54 3.37 1.88
N PRO A 433 -0.66 4.69 1.66
CA PRO A 433 -1.92 5.39 1.89
C PRO A 433 -3.00 5.12 0.86
N LEU A 434 -2.64 4.80 -0.39
CA LEU A 434 -3.64 4.48 -1.41
C LEU A 434 -4.40 3.19 -1.11
N LEU A 435 -3.77 2.18 -0.52
CA LEU A 435 -4.43 0.91 -0.20
C LEU A 435 -5.68 1.09 0.71
N PRO A 436 -5.57 1.62 1.93
CA PRO A 436 -6.74 1.82 2.78
C PRO A 436 -7.72 2.86 2.20
N MET A 437 -7.24 3.83 1.41
CA MET A 437 -8.10 4.80 0.75
C MET A 437 -8.91 4.17 -0.40
N THR A 438 -8.34 3.24 -1.18
CA THR A 438 -9.07 2.49 -2.23
C THR A 438 -10.06 1.49 -1.65
N LEU A 439 -9.79 0.92 -0.47
CA LEU A 439 -10.76 0.09 0.25
C LEU A 439 -12.06 0.85 0.61
N LEU A 440 -12.06 2.19 0.64
CA LEU A 440 -13.27 2.99 0.81
C LEU A 440 -14.29 2.81 -0.32
N LEU A 441 -13.89 2.30 -1.50
CA LEU A 441 -14.85 1.94 -2.55
C LEU A 441 -15.75 0.76 -2.13
N ALA A 442 -15.28 -0.05 -1.19
CA ALA A 442 -16.01 -1.20 -0.63
C ALA A 442 -16.71 -0.87 0.71
N THR A 443 -16.96 0.41 1.00
CA THR A 443 -17.75 0.84 2.17
C THR A 443 -19.10 1.43 1.77
N GLU A 444 -19.94 1.73 2.76
CA GLU A 444 -21.26 2.33 2.52
C GLU A 444 -21.13 3.68 1.81
N GLY A 445 -21.81 3.81 0.67
CA GLY A 445 -21.70 4.97 -0.20
C GLY A 445 -20.36 5.11 -0.94
N GLY A 446 -19.49 4.10 -0.90
CA GLY A 446 -18.14 4.13 -1.49
C GLY A 446 -18.09 4.45 -2.98
N MET A 447 -19.13 4.09 -3.74
CA MET A 447 -19.23 4.37 -5.18
C MET A 447 -20.03 5.64 -5.51
N LYS A 448 -20.56 6.34 -4.50
CA LYS A 448 -21.19 7.66 -4.69
C LYS A 448 -20.16 8.66 -5.24
N PRO A 449 -20.61 9.69 -5.99
CA PRO A 449 -19.73 10.66 -6.62
C PRO A 449 -18.69 11.29 -5.68
N SER A 450 -19.04 11.59 -4.43
CA SER A 450 -18.11 12.16 -3.45
C SER A 450 -16.89 11.27 -3.14
N ILE A 451 -17.11 10.05 -2.63
CA ILE A 451 -16.01 9.14 -2.30
C ILE A 451 -15.26 8.74 -3.58
N ARG A 452 -15.98 8.46 -4.67
CA ARG A 452 -15.38 8.12 -5.97
C ARG A 452 -14.48 9.24 -6.50
N ALA A 453 -14.85 10.51 -6.33
CA ALA A 453 -14.03 11.66 -6.72
C ALA A 453 -12.74 11.75 -5.90
N TRP A 454 -12.78 11.51 -4.59
CA TRP A 454 -11.60 11.57 -3.72
C TRP A 454 -10.65 10.39 -3.88
N VAL A 455 -11.20 9.16 -3.91
CA VAL A 455 -10.40 7.96 -4.20
C VAL A 455 -9.82 8.03 -5.60
N GLY A 456 -10.62 8.52 -6.56
CA GLY A 456 -10.18 8.82 -7.92
C GLY A 456 -9.01 9.78 -7.96
N TYR A 457 -9.17 10.93 -7.29
CA TYR A 457 -8.15 11.97 -7.19
C TYR A 457 -6.83 11.45 -6.64
N ALA A 458 -6.86 10.79 -5.48
CA ALA A 458 -5.65 10.25 -4.88
C ALA A 458 -4.91 9.27 -5.80
N ASN A 459 -5.63 8.37 -6.48
CA ASN A 459 -5.01 7.39 -7.37
C ASN A 459 -4.46 8.01 -8.66
N LEU A 460 -5.18 8.93 -9.28
CA LEU A 460 -4.72 9.58 -10.51
C LEU A 460 -3.50 10.48 -10.23
N ILE A 461 -3.53 11.24 -9.13
CA ILE A 461 -2.38 12.06 -8.72
C ILE A 461 -1.20 11.19 -8.28
N ALA A 462 -1.43 10.09 -7.57
CA ALA A 462 -0.35 9.16 -7.22
C ALA A 462 0.35 8.57 -8.44
N ASN A 463 -0.41 8.10 -9.44
CA ASN A 463 0.18 7.65 -10.69
C ASN A 463 0.96 8.78 -11.37
N TRP A 464 0.40 9.98 -11.41
CA TRP A 464 1.08 11.14 -11.99
C TRP A 464 2.40 11.47 -11.27
N THR A 465 2.44 11.37 -9.94
CA THR A 465 3.70 11.58 -9.18
C THR A 465 4.72 10.47 -9.38
N LEU A 466 4.28 9.27 -9.78
CA LEU A 466 5.16 8.16 -10.15
C LEU A 466 5.66 8.24 -11.59
N PHE A 467 5.12 9.15 -12.42
CA PHE A 467 5.47 9.22 -13.83
C PHE A 467 6.97 9.45 -14.08
N PRO A 468 7.70 10.35 -13.38
CA PRO A 468 9.14 10.51 -13.59
C PRO A 468 9.94 9.21 -13.39
N LEU A 469 9.58 8.41 -12.38
CA LEU A 469 10.16 7.09 -12.14
C LEU A 469 9.83 6.13 -13.28
N LEU A 470 8.55 5.95 -13.59
CA LEU A 470 8.08 5.04 -14.64
C LEU A 470 8.62 5.41 -16.03
N SER A 471 8.84 6.70 -16.28
CA SER A 471 9.41 7.22 -17.51
C SER A 471 10.87 6.79 -17.69
N ARG A 472 11.67 6.79 -16.60
CA ARG A 472 13.06 6.29 -16.61
C ARG A 472 13.12 4.80 -16.95
N ASP A 473 12.11 4.03 -16.54
CA ASP A 473 12.01 2.59 -16.84
C ASP A 473 11.32 2.28 -18.17
N GLN A 474 11.10 3.28 -19.04
CA GLN A 474 10.42 3.12 -20.33
C GLN A 474 8.96 2.62 -20.23
N LEU A 475 8.29 2.89 -19.12
CA LEU A 475 6.89 2.49 -18.83
C LEU A 475 5.86 3.58 -19.14
N ARG A 476 6.20 4.55 -19.99
CA ARG A 476 5.30 5.67 -20.37
C ARG A 476 3.96 5.18 -20.95
N ILE A 477 3.99 4.17 -21.82
CA ILE A 477 2.79 3.62 -22.47
C ILE A 477 1.92 2.82 -21.49
N PRO A 478 2.46 1.84 -20.71
CA PRO A 478 1.70 1.19 -19.64
C PRO A 478 1.05 2.19 -18.68
N TYR A 479 1.81 3.23 -18.28
CA TYR A 479 1.31 4.30 -17.43
C TYR A 479 0.08 4.98 -18.05
N LEU A 480 0.18 5.41 -19.31
CA LEU A 480 -0.91 6.10 -19.99
C LEU A 480 -2.14 5.20 -20.11
N VAL A 481 -1.96 3.96 -20.55
CA VAL A 481 -3.06 3.00 -20.77
C VAL A 481 -3.77 2.65 -19.47
N LEU A 482 -3.04 2.23 -18.43
CA LEU A 482 -3.66 1.80 -17.18
C LEU A 482 -4.29 2.96 -16.40
N THR A 483 -3.62 4.10 -16.34
CA THR A 483 -4.15 5.30 -15.68
C THR A 483 -5.41 5.79 -16.39
N SER A 484 -5.39 5.81 -17.73
CA SER A 484 -6.53 6.23 -18.54
C SER A 484 -7.71 5.27 -18.43
N LEU A 485 -7.43 3.96 -18.52
CA LEU A 485 -8.45 2.93 -18.36
C LEU A 485 -9.12 3.03 -17.01
N TRP A 486 -8.36 3.17 -15.93
CA TRP A 486 -8.93 3.28 -14.58
C TRP A 486 -9.72 4.57 -14.38
N ALA A 487 -9.25 5.70 -14.92
CA ALA A 487 -10.00 6.96 -14.96
C ALA A 487 -11.34 6.81 -15.69
N TYR A 488 -11.33 6.20 -16.88
CA TYR A 488 -12.54 5.90 -17.65
C TYR A 488 -13.48 4.98 -16.86
N LEU A 489 -12.98 3.87 -16.34
CA LEU A 489 -13.76 2.89 -15.59
C LEU A 489 -14.48 3.53 -14.40
N LEU A 490 -13.84 4.45 -13.67
CA LEU A 490 -14.45 5.17 -12.56
C LEU A 490 -15.19 6.46 -12.96
N GLY A 491 -15.31 6.77 -14.25
CA GLY A 491 -16.01 7.97 -14.73
C GLY A 491 -15.37 9.27 -14.24
N LEU A 492 -14.03 9.33 -14.29
CA LEU A 492 -13.18 10.45 -13.86
C LEU A 492 -12.55 11.17 -15.06
N PRO A 493 -12.04 12.41 -14.86
CA PRO A 493 -11.35 13.14 -15.91
C PRO A 493 -10.11 12.40 -16.42
N PRO A 494 -9.74 12.56 -17.71
CA PRO A 494 -10.37 13.44 -18.70
C PRO A 494 -11.61 12.85 -19.39
N PHE A 495 -11.92 11.56 -19.21
CA PHE A 495 -12.95 10.86 -19.97
C PHE A 495 -14.38 11.18 -19.53
N SER A 496 -14.57 11.53 -18.26
CA SER A 496 -15.88 11.89 -17.72
C SER A 496 -15.75 12.79 -16.50
N ILE A 497 -16.71 13.70 -16.31
CA ILE A 497 -16.84 14.51 -15.08
C ILE A 497 -18.00 14.01 -14.21
N SER A 498 -18.48 12.78 -14.42
CA SER A 498 -19.67 12.23 -13.74
C SER A 498 -19.59 12.26 -12.20
N ALA A 499 -18.40 12.12 -11.64
CA ALA A 499 -18.18 12.20 -10.20
C ALA A 499 -18.29 13.64 -9.63
N TYR A 500 -18.33 14.65 -10.51
CA TYR A 500 -18.31 16.08 -10.16
C TYR A 500 -19.58 16.83 -10.56
N THR A 501 -20.52 16.20 -11.27
CA THR A 501 -21.77 16.85 -11.70
C THR A 501 -22.76 17.02 -10.56
N GLN A 502 -22.84 16.06 -9.64
CA GLN A 502 -23.80 16.11 -8.53
C GLN A 502 -23.48 17.26 -7.54
N PRO A 503 -24.50 18.01 -7.09
CA PRO A 503 -24.39 18.96 -5.99
C PRO A 503 -24.01 18.32 -4.64
N ALA A 504 -23.39 19.09 -3.74
CA ALA A 504 -22.91 18.58 -2.45
C ALA A 504 -24.04 18.13 -1.51
N ASN A 505 -25.17 18.83 -1.51
CA ASN A 505 -26.39 18.48 -0.77
C ASN A 505 -27.00 17.15 -1.24
N GLU A 506 -26.66 16.68 -2.44
CA GLU A 506 -27.17 15.42 -3.02
C GLU A 506 -26.15 14.27 -2.93
N GLY A 507 -25.01 14.47 -2.26
CA GLY A 507 -23.96 13.45 -2.11
C GLY A 507 -22.78 13.59 -3.08
N GLY A 508 -22.73 14.69 -3.84
CA GLY A 508 -21.56 15.11 -4.62
C GLY A 508 -20.50 15.83 -3.79
N VAL A 509 -19.45 16.31 -4.45
CA VAL A 509 -18.39 17.11 -3.82
C VAL A 509 -18.74 18.60 -3.77
N ASN A 510 -18.19 19.34 -2.80
CA ASN A 510 -18.38 20.80 -2.70
C ASN A 510 -17.62 21.55 -3.81
N ILE A 511 -17.98 22.81 -4.05
CA ILE A 511 -17.40 23.59 -5.16
C ILE A 511 -15.89 23.78 -5.04
N LEU A 512 -15.36 23.95 -3.82
CA LEU A 512 -13.92 24.06 -3.57
C LEU A 512 -13.17 22.77 -3.94
N THR A 513 -13.75 21.61 -3.62
CA THR A 513 -13.22 20.29 -4.00
C THR A 513 -13.29 20.10 -5.50
N LYS A 514 -14.38 20.54 -6.17
CA LYS A 514 -14.48 20.51 -7.63
C LYS A 514 -13.35 21.32 -8.28
N LEU A 515 -13.19 22.59 -7.85
CA LEU A 515 -12.18 23.48 -8.41
C LEU A 515 -10.76 22.97 -8.15
N SER A 516 -10.47 22.50 -6.94
CA SER A 516 -9.14 21.93 -6.62
C SER A 516 -8.86 20.66 -7.41
N HIS A 517 -9.77 19.68 -7.45
CA HIS A 517 -9.54 18.43 -8.18
C HIS A 517 -9.38 18.69 -9.68
N LEU A 518 -10.34 19.40 -10.29
CA LEU A 518 -10.31 19.69 -11.73
C LEU A 518 -9.13 20.59 -12.12
N GLY A 519 -8.80 21.57 -11.29
CA GLY A 519 -7.61 22.42 -11.48
C GLY A 519 -6.31 21.62 -11.41
N THR A 520 -6.19 20.69 -10.46
CA THR A 520 -5.01 19.81 -10.37
C THR A 520 -4.93 18.86 -11.56
N TYR A 521 -6.04 18.28 -12.02
CA TYR A 521 -6.04 17.45 -13.23
C TYR A 521 -5.63 18.24 -14.47
N ALA A 522 -6.15 19.47 -14.63
CA ALA A 522 -5.74 20.34 -15.71
C ALA A 522 -4.25 20.67 -15.63
N ALA A 523 -3.73 20.96 -14.43
CA ALA A 523 -2.30 21.18 -14.20
C ALA A 523 -1.46 19.94 -14.53
N ALA A 524 -1.89 18.74 -14.15
CA ALA A 524 -1.20 17.49 -14.48
C ALA A 524 -1.17 17.22 -15.98
N LEU A 525 -2.27 17.48 -16.70
CA LEU A 525 -2.33 17.36 -18.17
C LEU A 525 -1.44 18.40 -18.86
N ALA A 526 -1.48 19.65 -18.40
CA ALA A 526 -0.60 20.71 -18.89
C ALA A 526 0.88 20.37 -18.62
N TRP A 527 1.18 19.79 -17.46
CA TRP A 527 2.51 19.31 -17.11
C TRP A 527 2.99 18.21 -18.05
N HIS A 528 2.15 17.24 -18.42
CA HIS A 528 2.53 16.22 -19.43
C HIS A 528 2.78 16.84 -20.79
N GLY A 529 1.96 17.82 -21.21
CA GLY A 529 2.22 18.57 -22.43
C GLY A 529 3.56 19.31 -22.38
N ALA A 530 3.87 19.94 -21.25
CA ALA A 530 5.14 20.65 -21.07
C ALA A 530 6.35 19.69 -21.02
N GLU A 531 6.26 18.56 -20.32
CA GLU A 531 7.33 17.54 -20.27
C GLU A 531 7.65 16.97 -21.66
N LEU A 532 6.64 16.84 -22.53
CA LEU A 532 6.81 16.31 -23.88
C LEU A 532 7.38 17.33 -24.88
N PHE A 533 6.97 18.60 -24.79
CA PHE A 533 7.24 19.59 -25.85
C PHE A 533 8.18 20.71 -25.45
N VAL A 534 8.37 20.98 -24.15
CA VAL A 534 9.18 22.09 -23.67
C VAL A 534 10.55 21.57 -23.21
N PRO A 535 11.65 21.95 -23.88
CA PRO A 535 12.98 21.53 -23.48
C PRO A 535 13.31 22.07 -22.08
N LEU A 536 14.05 21.27 -21.31
CA LEU A 536 14.51 21.67 -19.99
C LEU A 536 15.52 22.83 -20.12
N PRO A 537 15.33 23.94 -19.38
CA PRO A 537 16.33 24.99 -19.31
C PRO A 537 17.65 24.45 -18.74
N GLU A 538 18.79 24.85 -19.33
CA GLU A 538 20.13 24.37 -18.90
C GLU A 538 20.41 24.65 -17.41
N ASN A 539 19.88 25.75 -16.87
CA ASN A 539 20.03 26.12 -15.47
C ASN A 539 19.08 25.38 -14.51
N LYS A 540 18.12 24.59 -15.02
CA LYS A 540 17.10 23.88 -14.23
C LYS A 540 16.77 22.52 -14.84
N PRO A 541 17.72 21.55 -14.80
CA PRO A 541 17.55 20.22 -15.42
C PRO A 541 16.39 19.40 -14.83
N ASP A 542 15.95 19.74 -13.62
CA ASP A 542 14.92 18.98 -12.91
C ASP A 542 13.58 19.72 -12.79
N LEU A 543 13.38 20.78 -13.56
CA LEU A 543 12.21 21.67 -13.43
C LEU A 543 10.89 20.90 -13.39
N TRP A 544 10.70 19.96 -14.31
CA TRP A 544 9.46 19.18 -14.40
C TRP A 544 9.29 18.24 -13.22
N VAL A 545 10.36 17.58 -12.76
CA VAL A 545 10.32 16.70 -11.58
C VAL A 545 9.96 17.51 -10.33
N VAL A 546 10.54 18.70 -10.16
CA VAL A 546 10.23 19.58 -9.03
C VAL A 546 8.78 20.07 -9.08
N ALA A 547 8.29 20.48 -10.25
CA ALA A 547 6.90 20.90 -10.41
C ALA A 547 5.92 19.78 -10.05
N ASN A 548 6.21 18.55 -10.48
CA ASN A 548 5.44 17.35 -10.16
C ASN A 548 5.37 17.10 -8.64
N VAL A 549 6.53 17.15 -7.97
CA VAL A 549 6.64 16.99 -6.52
C VAL A 549 5.86 18.06 -5.74
N CYS A 550 6.01 19.34 -6.09
CA CYS A 550 5.38 20.44 -5.37
C CYS A 550 3.86 20.38 -5.46
N ILE A 551 3.31 20.14 -6.66
CA ILE A 551 1.87 20.01 -6.87
C ILE A 551 1.36 18.72 -6.21
N GLY A 552 2.08 17.61 -6.36
CA GLY A 552 1.75 16.32 -5.76
C GLY A 552 1.67 16.39 -4.23
N ALA A 553 2.65 17.02 -3.58
CA ALA A 553 2.67 17.17 -2.11
C ALA A 553 1.45 17.96 -1.61
N GLY A 554 1.07 19.04 -2.29
CA GLY A 554 -0.15 19.80 -1.97
C GLY A 554 -1.43 18.97 -2.12
N ALA A 555 -1.55 18.23 -3.22
CA ALA A 555 -2.68 17.34 -3.49
C ALA A 555 -2.82 16.21 -2.46
N PHE A 556 -1.70 15.60 -2.05
CA PHE A 556 -1.69 14.59 -1.00
C PHE A 556 -1.99 15.18 0.38
N GLY A 557 -1.57 16.42 0.65
CA GLY A 557 -2.01 17.18 1.82
C GLY A 557 -3.53 17.32 1.90
N PHE A 558 -4.20 17.58 0.78
CA PHE A 558 -5.67 17.58 0.73
C PHE A 558 -6.28 16.20 0.98
N CYS A 559 -5.68 15.12 0.45
CA CYS A 559 -6.13 13.76 0.72
C CYS A 559 -6.01 13.39 2.21
N TYR A 560 -4.90 13.76 2.85
CA TYR A 560 -4.68 13.60 4.29
C TYR A 560 -5.77 14.31 5.10
N LEU A 561 -5.99 15.60 4.85
CA LEU A 561 -6.99 16.40 5.56
C LEU A 561 -8.40 15.86 5.37
N TRP A 562 -8.74 15.41 4.15
CA TRP A 562 -10.02 14.79 3.88
C TRP A 562 -10.22 13.48 4.65
N CYS A 563 -9.20 12.60 4.67
CA CYS A 563 -9.27 11.35 5.43
C CYS A 563 -9.42 11.62 6.94
N LEU A 564 -8.63 12.55 7.49
CA LEU A 564 -8.68 12.92 8.90
C LEU A 564 -10.03 13.55 9.28
N TRP A 565 -10.57 14.41 8.42
CA TRP A 565 -11.87 15.05 8.64
C TRP A 565 -13.00 14.01 8.66
N ASN A 566 -13.07 13.11 7.68
CA ASN A 566 -14.10 12.06 7.66
C ASN A 566 -13.93 11.09 8.83
N LEU A 567 -12.70 10.73 9.21
CA LEU A 567 -12.44 9.96 10.42
C LEU A 567 -13.03 10.65 11.66
N ALA A 568 -12.75 11.95 11.83
CA ALA A 568 -13.23 12.72 12.98
C ALA A 568 -14.77 12.83 13.00
N VAL A 569 -15.40 13.08 11.86
CA VAL A 569 -16.86 13.15 11.72
C VAL A 569 -17.50 11.79 12.01
N ASP A 570 -17.05 10.73 11.35
CA ASP A 570 -17.66 9.39 11.44
C ASP A 570 -17.40 8.73 12.80
N SER A 571 -16.33 9.15 13.50
CA SER A 571 -16.09 8.72 14.88
C SER A 571 -17.19 9.17 15.86
N GLY A 572 -17.88 10.26 15.54
CA GLY A 572 -18.83 10.94 16.42
C GLY A 572 -18.17 11.78 17.51
N LEU A 573 -16.84 12.04 17.46
CA LEU A 573 -16.19 12.95 18.43
C LEU A 573 -16.59 14.41 18.20
N LEU A 574 -16.85 14.79 16.96
CA LEU A 574 -17.33 16.13 16.60
C LEU A 574 -18.83 16.33 16.85
N SER A 575 -19.53 15.34 17.40
CA SER A 575 -20.95 15.44 17.79
C SER A 575 -21.19 16.50 18.87
N PHE A 576 -20.21 16.68 19.76
CA PHE A 576 -20.21 17.71 20.80
C PHE A 576 -20.11 19.14 20.24
N VAL A 577 -19.63 19.30 18.99
CA VAL A 577 -19.47 20.60 18.31
C VAL A 577 -20.65 20.88 17.36
N GLY A 578 -21.72 20.10 17.41
CA GLY A 578 -22.96 20.35 16.64
C GLY A 578 -22.92 19.94 15.15
N VAL A 579 -21.80 19.41 14.66
CA VAL A 579 -21.61 19.04 13.23
C VAL A 579 -22.45 17.82 12.82
N GLN A 580 -22.72 16.89 13.75
CA GLN A 580 -23.44 15.65 13.44
C GLN A 580 -24.94 15.86 13.20
N LYS A 581 -25.52 16.99 13.64
CA LYS A 581 -26.95 17.27 13.50
C LYS A 581 -27.37 17.36 12.03
N GLN A 582 -26.51 17.85 11.12
CA GLN A 582 -26.86 18.00 9.70
C GLN A 582 -26.84 16.68 8.90
N ARG A 583 -25.96 15.73 9.23
CA ARG A 583 -25.88 14.44 8.51
C ARG A 583 -26.98 13.46 8.93
N ILE A 584 -27.33 13.45 10.22
CA ILE A 584 -28.44 12.63 10.75
C ILE A 584 -29.79 13.16 10.22
N LEU A 585 -30.02 14.47 10.27
CA LEU A 585 -31.23 15.11 9.73
C LEU A 585 -31.42 14.88 8.21
N ALA A 586 -30.32 14.78 7.45
CA ALA A 586 -30.36 14.46 6.03
C ALA A 586 -30.68 12.97 5.74
N SER A 587 -30.36 12.07 6.68
CA SER A 587 -30.76 10.65 6.59
C SER A 587 -32.21 10.44 7.05
N GLU A 588 -32.64 11.11 8.13
CA GLU A 588 -33.99 11.00 8.67
C GLU A 588 -35.05 11.56 7.72
N LYS A 589 -34.74 12.66 7.01
CA LYS A 589 -35.59 13.20 5.93
C LYS A 589 -35.71 12.31 4.68
N LYS A 590 -34.92 11.24 4.56
CA LYS A 590 -35.03 10.26 3.46
C LYS A 590 -35.75 8.97 3.87
N THR A 591 -36.06 8.81 5.16
CA THR A 591 -36.80 7.67 5.73
C THR A 591 -38.24 8.02 6.13
N GLN A 592 -38.64 9.28 5.98
CA GLN A 592 -40.03 9.73 5.87
C GLN A 592 -40.33 10.01 4.41
#